data_AF-A0A9Q9HCJ3-F1
#
_entry.id   AF-A0A9Q9HCJ3-F1
#
_cell.length_a   1.000
_cell.length_b   1.000
_cell.length_c   1.000
_cell.angle_alpha   90.00
_cell.angle_beta   90.00
_cell.angle_gamma   90.00
#
_symmetry.space_group_name_H-M   'P 1'
#
loop_
_entity.id
_entity.type
_entity.pdbx_description
1 polymer ?
#
loop_
_entity_poly.entity_id
_entity_poly.type
_entity_poly.pdbx_seq_one_letter_code
_entity_poly.pdbx_strand_id
1 'polypeptide(L)'
;MQAFEYKVVPAPAKGTKAKGVKTPEARFANSIEILLNEMAAEGWEFQRAELLPSEERSGLTGSSTNWRNVMVFRRALAAEQAGTESAPAEAAAVEFRHSEPPLTATAGDPEAPGGATPVPGAGASKMQADDGVEELSPVSGLTTALKNRAAQKGDGED
;
A
#
# COMPACT_ATOMS: atom_id res chain seq x y z
N MET A 1 -16.46 -24.58 24.48
CA MET A 1 -16.48 -23.31 23.72
C MET A 1 -15.60 -22.33 24.46
N GLN A 2 -14.65 -21.70 23.79
CA GLN A 2 -13.80 -20.68 24.39
C GLN A 2 -14.58 -19.37 24.46
N ALA A 3 -14.64 -18.75 25.66
CA ALA A 3 -15.25 -17.44 25.85
C ALA A 3 -14.20 -16.35 25.62
N PHE A 4 -14.62 -15.23 25.01
CA PHE A 4 -13.74 -14.10 24.70
C PHE A 4 -14.34 -12.80 25.24
N GLU A 5 -13.48 -11.95 25.75
CA GLU A 5 -13.74 -10.54 26.00
C GLU A 5 -13.30 -9.75 24.76
N TYR A 6 -14.04 -8.68 24.41
CA TYR A 6 -13.71 -7.81 23.29
C TYR A 6 -13.51 -6.38 23.75
N LYS A 7 -12.56 -5.68 23.14
CA LYS A 7 -12.28 -4.26 23.35
C LYS A 7 -12.26 -3.56 22.00
N VAL A 8 -12.94 -2.42 21.90
CA VAL A 8 -12.97 -1.59 20.70
C VAL A 8 -12.45 -0.22 21.06
N VAL A 9 -11.45 0.25 20.34
CA VAL A 9 -10.83 1.56 20.55
C VAL A 9 -10.85 2.38 19.26
N PRO A 10 -10.94 3.71 19.33
CA PRO A 10 -10.77 4.54 18.15
C PRO A 10 -9.40 4.29 17.50
N ALA A 11 -9.37 4.13 16.17
CA ALA A 11 -8.12 4.00 15.46
C ALA A 11 -7.34 5.33 15.53
N PRO A 12 -5.99 5.31 15.70
CA PRO A 12 -5.20 6.52 15.66
C PRO A 12 -5.43 7.29 14.36
N ALA A 13 -5.85 8.54 14.45
CA ALA A 13 -6.08 9.39 13.28
C ALA A 13 -4.89 10.30 12.94
N LYS A 14 -3.93 10.42 13.85
CA LYS A 14 -2.76 11.30 13.73
C LYS A 14 -1.51 10.50 14.01
N GLY A 15 -0.46 10.80 13.24
CA GLY A 15 0.85 10.19 13.42
C GLY A 15 1.65 10.75 14.60
N THR A 16 2.35 9.86 15.31
CA THR A 16 3.18 10.15 16.47
C THR A 16 4.62 10.31 16.02
N LYS A 17 5.25 11.44 16.39
CA LYS A 17 6.68 11.67 16.11
C LYS A 17 7.53 10.78 17.02
N ALA A 18 8.57 10.18 16.47
CA ALA A 18 9.58 9.44 17.21
C ALA A 18 10.97 9.67 16.59
N LYS A 19 12.02 9.31 17.32
CA LYS A 19 13.40 9.40 16.83
C LYS A 19 13.56 8.53 15.58
N GLY A 20 14.04 9.11 14.49
CA GLY A 20 14.18 8.41 13.20
C GLY A 20 12.92 8.44 12.31
N VAL A 21 11.74 8.77 12.85
CA VAL A 21 10.47 8.80 12.11
C VAL A 21 10.21 10.19 11.53
N LYS A 22 10.66 10.39 10.28
CA LYS A 22 10.66 11.72 9.63
C LYS A 22 9.41 11.99 8.80
N THR A 23 8.86 11.00 8.10
CA THR A 23 7.76 11.18 7.13
C THR A 23 6.38 11.09 7.79
N PRO A 24 5.34 11.75 7.22
CA PRO A 24 3.97 11.65 7.75
C PRO A 24 3.43 10.21 7.80
N GLU A 25 3.68 9.42 6.76
CA GLU A 25 3.29 8.00 6.69
C GLU A 25 3.93 7.19 7.81
N ALA A 26 5.25 7.34 8.01
CA ALA A 26 5.94 6.61 9.08
C ALA A 26 5.46 7.02 10.47
N ARG A 27 5.06 8.29 10.66
CA ARG A 27 4.45 8.73 11.94
C ARG A 27 3.09 8.08 12.16
N PHE A 28 2.29 7.94 11.11
CA PHE A 28 0.99 7.27 11.18
C PHE A 28 1.16 5.78 11.50
N ALA A 29 2.07 5.09 10.81
CA ALA A 29 2.42 3.70 11.11
C ALA A 29 2.90 3.54 12.55
N ASN A 30 3.78 4.42 13.02
CA ASN A 30 4.28 4.42 14.40
C ASN A 30 3.14 4.56 15.44
N SER A 31 2.11 5.38 15.17
CA SER A 31 0.95 5.46 16.07
C SER A 31 0.16 4.18 16.16
N ILE A 32 -0.03 3.49 15.03
CA ILE A 32 -0.72 2.19 14.99
C ILE A 32 0.12 1.16 15.73
N GLU A 33 1.43 1.13 15.47
CA GLU A 33 2.38 0.22 16.10
C GLU A 33 2.40 0.39 17.63
N ILE A 34 2.46 1.62 18.14
CA ILE A 34 2.38 1.91 19.57
C ILE A 34 1.11 1.32 20.17
N LEU A 35 -0.05 1.59 19.58
CA LEU A 35 -1.33 1.09 20.10
C LEU A 35 -1.41 -0.44 20.06
N LEU A 36 -0.93 -1.07 18.98
CA LEU A 36 -0.89 -2.53 18.87
C LEU A 36 -0.02 -3.14 19.98
N ASN A 37 1.16 -2.57 20.23
CA ASN A 37 2.08 -3.04 21.25
C ASN A 37 1.52 -2.82 22.67
N GLU A 38 0.87 -1.68 22.93
CA GLU A 38 0.18 -1.42 24.20
C GLU A 38 -0.94 -2.44 24.46
N MET A 39 -1.79 -2.68 23.47
CA MET A 39 -2.87 -3.67 23.58
C MET A 39 -2.31 -5.09 23.74
N ALA A 40 -1.27 -5.46 23.00
CA ALA A 40 -0.61 -6.76 23.14
C ALA A 40 0.01 -6.94 24.54
N ALA A 41 0.61 -5.90 25.12
CA ALA A 41 1.15 -5.93 26.48
C ALA A 41 0.06 -6.12 27.55
N GLU A 42 -1.16 -5.64 27.30
CA GLU A 42 -2.35 -5.88 28.13
C GLU A 42 -3.00 -7.27 27.89
N GLY A 43 -2.45 -8.08 26.97
CA GLY A 43 -2.95 -9.40 26.60
C GLY A 43 -4.11 -9.38 25.60
N TRP A 44 -4.30 -8.28 24.88
CA TRP A 44 -5.29 -8.17 23.80
C TRP A 44 -4.70 -8.57 22.45
N GLU A 45 -5.45 -9.37 21.70
CA GLU A 45 -5.14 -9.79 20.34
C GLU A 45 -5.89 -8.90 19.33
N PHE A 46 -5.16 -8.29 18.41
CA PHE A 46 -5.76 -7.51 17.32
C PHE A 46 -6.58 -8.42 16.40
N GLN A 47 -7.80 -8.01 16.07
CA GLN A 47 -8.68 -8.74 15.16
C GLN A 47 -8.80 -8.04 13.80
N ARG A 48 -9.18 -6.76 13.81
CA ARG A 48 -9.44 -5.98 12.60
C ARG A 48 -9.59 -4.49 12.88
N ALA A 49 -9.47 -3.69 11.83
CA ALA A 49 -9.93 -2.31 11.80
C ALA A 49 -11.24 -2.22 11.02
N GLU A 50 -12.16 -1.35 11.45
CA GLU A 50 -13.49 -1.18 10.88
C GLU A 50 -13.80 0.31 10.70
N LEU A 51 -14.60 0.65 9.69
CA LEU A 51 -15.10 2.00 9.43
C LEU A 51 -16.62 2.01 9.61
N LEU A 52 -17.09 2.57 10.73
CA LEU A 52 -18.50 2.52 11.12
C LEU A 52 -19.14 3.91 11.18
N PRO A 53 -20.43 4.05 10.82
CA PRO A 53 -21.18 5.27 11.04
C PRO A 53 -21.48 5.46 12.54
N SER A 54 -21.31 6.68 13.03
CA SER A 54 -21.62 7.11 14.39
C SER A 54 -22.59 8.29 14.32
N GLU A 55 -23.78 8.13 14.91
CA GLU A 55 -24.76 9.21 15.00
C GLU A 55 -24.43 10.11 16.19
N GLU A 56 -24.23 11.39 15.94
CA GLU A 56 -23.91 12.39 16.95
C GLU A 56 -24.89 13.56 16.84
N ARG A 57 -25.21 14.21 17.97
CA ARG A 57 -26.08 15.39 17.96
C ARG A 57 -25.39 16.55 17.24
N SER A 58 -26.06 17.13 16.25
CA SER A 58 -25.61 18.32 15.54
C SER A 58 -26.52 19.51 15.87
N GLY A 59 -25.97 20.53 16.55
CA GLY A 59 -26.72 21.73 16.93
C GLY A 59 -27.83 21.45 17.96
N LEU A 60 -28.91 22.25 17.91
CA LEU A 60 -29.95 22.21 18.95
C LEU A 60 -30.93 21.04 18.78
N THR A 61 -31.23 20.59 17.56
CA THR A 61 -32.24 19.53 17.30
C THR A 61 -31.85 18.51 16.23
N GLY A 62 -30.69 18.65 15.59
CA GLY A 62 -30.27 17.73 14.52
C GLY A 62 -29.40 16.57 15.01
N SER A 63 -29.26 15.56 14.17
CA SER A 63 -28.21 14.54 14.24
C SER A 63 -27.39 14.53 12.95
N SER A 64 -26.12 14.14 13.06
CA SER A 64 -25.22 13.95 11.94
C SER A 64 -24.55 12.59 12.03
N THR A 65 -24.41 11.90 10.90
CA THR A 65 -23.65 10.65 10.80
C THR A 65 -22.18 10.95 10.52
N ASN A 66 -21.30 10.57 11.44
CA ASN A 66 -19.85 10.64 11.30
C ASN A 66 -19.26 9.25 11.07
N TRP A 67 -18.47 9.08 10.02
CA TRP A 67 -17.76 7.82 9.77
C TRP A 67 -16.47 7.78 10.61
N ARG A 68 -16.33 6.75 11.46
CA ARG A 68 -15.21 6.60 12.41
C ARG A 68 -14.48 5.29 12.17
N ASN A 69 -13.15 5.38 12.15
CA ASN A 69 -12.30 4.19 12.16
C ASN A 69 -12.11 3.70 13.60
N VAL A 70 -12.29 2.40 13.81
CA VAL A 70 -12.08 1.73 15.10
C VAL A 70 -11.21 0.49 14.91
N MET A 71 -10.47 0.11 15.95
CA MET A 71 -9.69 -1.12 16.00
C MET A 71 -10.31 -2.05 17.04
N VAL A 72 -10.55 -3.30 16.63
CA VAL A 72 -11.21 -4.33 17.43
C VAL A 72 -10.15 -5.32 17.92
N PHE A 73 -10.20 -5.59 19.21
CA PHE A 73 -9.32 -6.53 19.90
C PHE A 73 -10.14 -7.56 20.68
N ARG A 74 -9.54 -8.73 20.93
CA ARG A 74 -10.14 -9.77 21.78
C ARG A 74 -9.12 -10.32 22.77
N ARG A 75 -9.59 -10.92 23.86
CA ARG A 75 -8.78 -11.69 24.81
C ARG A 75 -9.60 -12.88 25.30
N ALA A 76 -8.99 -14.05 25.44
CA ALA A 76 -9.68 -15.21 25.99
C ALA A 76 -10.02 -14.97 27.46
N LEU A 77 -11.28 -15.21 27.84
CA LEU A 77 -11.65 -15.29 29.25
C LEU A 77 -11.13 -16.63 29.75
N ALA A 78 -10.32 -16.61 30.82
CA ALA A 78 -9.85 -17.83 31.45
C ALA A 78 -11.07 -18.61 31.94
N ALA A 79 -11.44 -19.67 31.22
CA ALA A 79 -12.14 -20.77 31.84
C ALA A 79 -11.13 -21.41 32.80
N GLU A 80 -11.50 -21.65 34.06
CA GLU A 80 -10.74 -22.55 34.91
C GLU A 80 -10.61 -23.90 34.20
N GLN A 81 -9.54 -24.10 33.43
CA GLN A 81 -9.00 -25.38 33.03
C GLN A 81 -7.68 -25.21 32.29
N ALA A 82 -6.64 -25.51 33.06
CA ALA A 82 -5.51 -26.37 32.69
C ALA A 82 -4.84 -26.13 31.33
N GLY A 83 -3.61 -25.62 31.41
CA GLY A 83 -2.53 -26.09 30.57
C GLY A 83 -2.76 -25.92 29.07
N THR A 84 -2.76 -24.67 28.61
CA THR A 84 -2.12 -24.42 27.32
C THR A 84 -0.93 -23.53 27.61
N GLU A 85 0.16 -24.23 27.90
CA GLU A 85 1.52 -23.74 27.74
C GLU A 85 1.57 -22.89 26.47
N SER A 86 1.63 -21.58 26.65
CA SER A 86 2.18 -20.69 25.64
C SER A 86 3.62 -21.11 25.49
N ALA A 87 3.86 -22.12 24.65
CA ALA A 87 5.20 -22.44 24.19
C ALA A 87 5.80 -21.11 23.72
N PRO A 88 7.02 -20.74 24.17
CA PRO A 88 7.68 -19.58 23.61
C PRO A 88 7.70 -19.81 22.10
N ALA A 89 7.16 -18.85 21.35
CA ALA A 89 7.32 -18.82 19.91
C ALA A 89 8.82 -18.95 19.66
N GLU A 90 9.24 -20.15 19.30
CA GLU A 90 10.56 -20.44 18.81
C GLU A 90 10.74 -19.40 17.72
N ALA A 91 11.68 -18.49 17.93
CA ALA A 91 11.99 -17.46 16.98
C ALA A 91 12.35 -18.22 15.70
N ALA A 92 11.38 -18.32 14.79
CA ALA A 92 11.65 -18.59 13.40
C ALA A 92 12.52 -17.41 13.01
N ALA A 93 13.83 -17.61 13.13
CA ALA A 93 14.82 -16.83 12.44
C ALA A 93 14.35 -16.88 10.99
N VAL A 94 13.68 -15.82 10.58
CA VAL A 94 13.44 -15.55 9.18
C VAL A 94 14.85 -15.31 8.68
N GLU A 95 15.52 -16.39 8.29
CA GLU A 95 16.76 -16.34 7.57
C GLU A 95 16.37 -15.64 6.28
N PHE A 96 16.51 -14.32 6.26
CA PHE A 96 16.52 -13.54 5.04
C PHE A 96 17.68 -14.10 4.24
N ARG A 97 17.39 -15.14 3.45
CA ARG A 97 18.27 -15.61 2.41
C ARG A 97 18.39 -14.44 1.47
N HIS A 98 19.47 -13.68 1.63
CA HIS A 98 19.90 -12.74 0.61
C HIS A 98 20.15 -13.61 -0.62
N SER A 99 19.16 -13.70 -1.51
CA SER A 99 19.43 -14.15 -2.86
C SER A 99 20.36 -13.09 -3.44
N GLU A 100 21.66 -13.39 -3.42
CA GLU A 100 22.67 -12.55 -4.03
C GLU A 100 22.19 -12.23 -5.46
N PRO A 101 22.05 -10.95 -5.83
CA PRO A 101 21.57 -10.60 -7.16
C PRO A 101 22.49 -11.27 -8.19
N PRO A 102 21.94 -11.84 -9.28
CA PRO A 102 22.76 -12.51 -10.28
C PRO A 102 23.80 -11.53 -10.82
N LEU A 103 25.07 -11.95 -10.79
CA LEU A 103 26.18 -11.19 -11.35
C LEU A 103 25.92 -11.03 -12.86
N THR A 104 25.65 -9.79 -13.28
CA THR A 104 25.42 -9.43 -14.69
C THR A 104 26.43 -8.36 -15.10
N ALA A 105 26.87 -8.39 -16.36
CA ALA A 105 27.82 -7.43 -16.92
C ALA A 105 27.39 -7.03 -18.34
N THR A 106 27.75 -5.84 -18.79
CA THR A 106 27.42 -5.42 -20.16
C THR A 106 28.17 -6.26 -21.18
N ALA A 107 27.46 -6.74 -22.20
CA ALA A 107 28.04 -7.60 -23.23
C ALA A 107 29.22 -6.91 -23.95
N GLY A 108 30.40 -7.54 -23.87
CA GLY A 108 31.64 -7.04 -24.50
C GLY A 108 32.54 -6.18 -23.60
N ASP A 109 32.21 -6.03 -22.31
CA ASP A 109 33.05 -5.33 -21.34
C ASP A 109 34.35 -6.12 -21.02
N PRO A 110 35.54 -5.56 -21.31
CA PRO A 110 36.82 -6.24 -21.03
C PRO A 110 37.14 -6.34 -19.53
N GLU A 111 36.45 -5.60 -18.66
CA GLU A 111 36.66 -5.59 -17.20
C GLU A 111 35.61 -6.42 -16.45
N ALA A 112 34.78 -7.18 -17.18
CA ALA A 112 33.72 -8.00 -16.61
C ALA A 112 34.28 -9.12 -15.68
N PRO A 113 33.73 -9.29 -14.46
CA PRO A 113 34.07 -10.41 -13.58
C PRO A 113 33.77 -11.76 -14.24
N GLY A 114 34.68 -12.72 -14.08
CA GLY A 114 34.52 -14.07 -14.62
C GLY A 114 33.24 -14.74 -14.07
N GLY A 115 32.35 -15.16 -14.98
CA GLY A 115 31.07 -15.80 -14.63
C GLY A 115 29.84 -14.88 -14.63
N ALA A 116 30.00 -13.58 -14.93
CA ALA A 116 28.86 -12.67 -15.10
C ALA A 116 28.04 -13.02 -16.36
N THR A 117 26.72 -12.94 -16.25
CA THR A 117 25.83 -13.14 -17.41
C THR A 117 25.82 -11.86 -18.25
N PRO A 118 26.09 -11.92 -19.57
CA PRO A 118 26.13 -10.73 -20.41
C PRO A 118 24.72 -10.18 -20.63
N VAL A 119 24.53 -8.89 -20.37
CA VAL A 119 23.29 -8.15 -20.64
C VAL A 119 23.52 -7.04 -21.67
N PRO A 120 22.52 -6.73 -22.52
CA PRO A 120 22.63 -5.61 -23.45
C PRO A 120 22.89 -4.29 -22.71
N GLY A 121 23.84 -3.50 -23.20
CA GLY A 121 24.07 -2.16 -22.67
C GLY A 121 22.87 -1.24 -22.91
N ALA A 122 22.76 -0.16 -22.14
CA ALA A 122 21.60 0.75 -22.19
C ALA A 122 21.25 1.27 -23.60
N GLY A 123 22.25 1.51 -24.45
CA GLY A 123 22.04 1.90 -25.85
C GLY A 123 21.40 0.79 -26.69
N ALA A 124 21.88 -0.45 -26.54
CA ALA A 124 21.34 -1.61 -27.26
C ALA A 124 19.92 -1.95 -26.79
N SER A 125 19.65 -1.83 -25.49
CA SER A 125 18.29 -2.02 -24.94
C SER A 125 17.31 -0.98 -25.50
N LYS A 126 17.74 0.29 -25.65
CA LYS A 126 16.91 1.33 -26.25
C LYS A 126 16.61 1.06 -27.73
N MET A 127 17.58 0.54 -28.49
CA MET A 127 17.38 0.16 -29.89
C MET A 127 16.48 -1.07 -30.06
N GLN A 128 16.49 -2.02 -29.13
CA GLN A 128 15.57 -3.17 -29.17
C GLN A 128 14.12 -2.79 -28.84
N ALA A 129 13.92 -1.73 -28.05
CA ALA A 129 12.60 -1.23 -27.69
C ALA A 129 12.00 -0.25 -28.71
N ASP A 130 12.79 0.20 -29.69
CA ASP A 130 12.33 1.08 -30.77
C ASP A 130 11.82 0.22 -31.93
N ASP A 131 10.50 0.07 -32.02
CA ASP A 131 9.83 -0.64 -33.12
C ASP A 131 9.68 0.23 -34.39
N GLY A 132 10.14 1.50 -34.34
CA GLY A 132 10.13 2.42 -35.47
C GLY A 132 8.75 2.89 -35.91
N VAL A 133 7.69 2.68 -35.12
CA VAL A 133 6.29 3.00 -35.51
C VAL A 133 5.83 4.38 -35.02
N GLU A 134 6.56 5.01 -34.09
CA GLU A 134 6.16 6.26 -33.42
C GLU A 134 6.20 7.51 -34.35
N GLU A 135 6.80 7.44 -35.54
CA GLU A 135 6.89 8.58 -36.47
C GLU A 135 5.88 8.58 -37.63
N LEU A 136 4.97 7.60 -37.70
CA LEU A 136 3.85 7.63 -38.66
C LEU A 136 2.58 8.20 -38.05
N SER A 137 2.64 9.46 -37.60
CA SER A 137 1.44 10.26 -37.33
C SER A 137 1.31 11.45 -38.30
N PRO A 138 0.72 11.24 -39.49
CA PRO A 138 0.06 12.37 -40.16
C PRO A 138 -1.39 12.13 -40.60
N VAL A 139 -1.98 10.94 -40.44
CA VAL A 139 -3.31 10.68 -41.04
C VAL A 139 -4.49 11.08 -40.13
N SER A 140 -4.31 11.15 -38.80
CA SER A 140 -5.36 11.61 -37.88
C SER A 140 -5.63 13.12 -37.93
N GLY A 141 -4.64 13.93 -38.36
CA GLY A 141 -4.79 15.38 -38.47
C GLY A 141 -5.70 15.82 -39.61
N LEU A 142 -5.72 15.06 -40.71
CA LEU A 142 -6.49 15.41 -41.91
C LEU A 142 -8.01 15.24 -41.72
N THR A 143 -8.42 14.28 -40.88
CA THR A 143 -9.84 14.03 -40.58
C THR A 143 -10.45 15.14 -39.72
N THR A 144 -9.68 15.69 -38.78
CA THR A 144 -10.13 16.79 -37.91
C THR A 144 -10.33 18.08 -38.70
N ALA A 145 -9.41 18.39 -39.64
CA ALA A 145 -9.54 19.57 -40.51
C ALA A 145 -10.74 19.49 -41.45
N LEU A 146 -11.03 18.32 -42.04
CA LEU A 146 -12.22 18.12 -42.88
C LEU A 146 -13.53 18.23 -42.09
N LYS A 147 -13.57 17.69 -40.85
CA LYS A 147 -14.76 17.73 -40.00
C LYS A 147 -15.12 19.15 -39.56
N ASN A 148 -14.11 19.97 -39.24
CA ASN A 148 -14.32 21.39 -38.89
C ASN A 148 -14.83 22.22 -40.08
N ARG A 149 -14.35 21.93 -41.30
CA ARG A 149 -14.84 22.61 -42.51
C ARG A 149 -16.28 22.24 -42.88
N ALA A 150 -16.69 20.99 -42.63
CA ALA A 150 -18.06 20.55 -42.85
C ALA A 150 -19.04 21.23 -41.87
N ALA A 151 -18.64 21.44 -40.62
CA ALA A 151 -19.48 22.14 -39.63
C ALA A 151 -19.68 23.63 -39.97
N GLN A 152 -18.67 24.31 -40.50
CA GLN A 152 -18.77 25.73 -40.87
C GLN A 152 -19.64 26.00 -42.11
N LYS A 153 -19.98 24.96 -42.89
CA LYS A 153 -20.84 25.09 -44.08
C LYS A 153 -22.33 24.83 -43.79
N GLY A 154 -22.69 24.51 -42.55
CA GLY A 154 -24.07 24.19 -42.15
C GLY A 154 -24.89 25.36 -41.60
N ASP A 155 -24.26 26.46 -41.20
CA ASP A 155 -24.94 27.57 -40.49
C ASP A 155 -25.16 28.82 -41.37
N GLY A 156 -25.33 28.65 -42.68
CA GLY A 156 -25.55 29.76 -43.58
C GLY A 156 -26.17 29.36 -44.91
N GLU A 157 -27.43 28.92 -44.89
CA GLU A 157 -28.37 29.05 -46.00
C GLU A 157 -29.80 28.75 -45.47
N ASP A 158 -30.58 29.84 -45.37
CA ASP A 158 -32.04 30.02 -45.14
C ASP A 158 -32.73 29.51 -43.86
#